data_AF-A0AA38VBX0-F1
#
_entry.id   AF-A0AA38VBX0-F1
#
_cell.length_a   1.000
_cell.length_b   1.000
_cell.length_c   1.000
_cell.angle_alpha   90.00
_cell.angle_beta   90.00
_cell.angle_gamma   90.00
#
_symmetry.space_group_name_H-M   'P 1'
#
loop_
_entity.id
_entity.type
_entity.pdbx_description
1 polymer ?
#
loop_
_entity_poly.entity_id
_entity_poly.type
_entity_poly.pdbx_seq_one_letter_code
_entity_poly.pdbx_strand_id
1 'polypeptide(L)'
;MSADTPHSAGPPFPHYTDNPSAFPMEGGCACGAIRYRLEVAPLAVHCCHCTSCQRETGTAFAINSIVEAKHLTALPPAPATVPAHPGEPDIFLPAGPPPPGAARKPRSPEVPGEVASPVAPSLFLTPSESGEGQTIARCPRCAVAVWSEYGGGPAVRFLRGGTLDRAWLVAPDLHIYTRSMRCGVLAPVDGRPRFEEYYDRRTVWRPDSMARYQEVLPQIMKYREELEKRRGERERVEDEE
;
A
#
# COMPACT_ATOMS: atom_id res chain seq x y z
N MET A 1 -17.80 -9.91 -43.71
CA MET A 1 -16.81 -10.03 -42.62
C MET A 1 -17.28 -9.10 -41.51
N SER A 2 -18.07 -9.64 -40.59
CA SER A 2 -18.66 -8.84 -39.50
C SER A 2 -17.57 -8.50 -38.50
N ALA A 3 -17.47 -7.22 -38.16
CA ALA A 3 -16.65 -6.75 -37.06
C ALA A 3 -17.23 -7.30 -35.75
N ASP A 4 -16.43 -8.08 -35.04
CA ASP A 4 -16.77 -8.59 -33.73
C ASP A 4 -17.04 -7.45 -32.75
N THR A 5 -18.09 -7.64 -31.97
CA THR A 5 -18.63 -6.72 -30.97
C THR A 5 -17.65 -6.58 -29.79
N PRO A 6 -17.45 -5.39 -29.20
CA PRO A 6 -16.49 -5.22 -28.11
C PRO A 6 -16.95 -5.96 -26.85
N HIS A 7 -15.98 -6.57 -26.16
CA HIS A 7 -16.12 -7.30 -24.90
C HIS A 7 -16.98 -6.54 -23.88
N SER A 8 -18.17 -7.09 -23.59
CA SER A 8 -19.04 -6.70 -22.46
C SER A 8 -18.86 -7.60 -21.23
N ALA A 9 -17.77 -8.37 -21.17
CA ALA A 9 -17.43 -9.09 -19.94
C ALA A 9 -16.98 -8.05 -18.90
N GLY A 10 -17.76 -7.88 -17.83
CA GLY A 10 -17.33 -7.13 -16.64
C GLY A 10 -16.00 -7.65 -16.09
N PRO A 11 -15.39 -6.96 -15.11
CA PRO A 11 -14.10 -7.36 -14.58
C PRO A 11 -14.16 -8.82 -14.11
N PRO A 12 -13.11 -9.64 -14.39
CA PRO A 12 -13.12 -11.08 -14.10
C PRO A 12 -13.23 -11.42 -12.61
N PHE A 13 -13.17 -10.43 -11.72
CA PHE A 13 -13.36 -10.58 -10.28
C PHE A 13 -14.38 -9.56 -9.76
N PRO A 14 -15.32 -9.97 -8.88
CA PRO A 14 -16.24 -9.06 -8.22
C PRO A 14 -15.48 -8.05 -7.37
N HIS A 15 -16.09 -6.89 -7.13
CA HIS A 15 -15.49 -5.89 -6.27
C HIS A 15 -15.30 -6.45 -4.86
N TYR A 16 -14.26 -6.05 -4.14
CA TYR A 16 -13.93 -6.62 -2.82
C TYR A 16 -15.04 -6.39 -1.77
N THR A 17 -15.95 -5.45 -2.00
CA THR A 17 -17.16 -5.25 -1.18
C THR A 17 -18.24 -6.29 -1.43
N ASP A 18 -18.27 -6.87 -2.62
CA ASP A 18 -19.26 -7.88 -3.01
C ASP A 18 -18.81 -9.29 -2.58
N ASN A 19 -17.62 -9.38 -1.98
CA ASN A 19 -17.05 -10.59 -1.43
C ASN A 19 -16.57 -10.38 0.02
N PRO A 20 -17.48 -10.35 1.00
CA PRO A 20 -17.11 -10.15 2.41
C PRO A 20 -16.18 -11.27 2.93
N SER A 21 -16.21 -12.47 2.32
CA SER A 21 -15.32 -13.58 2.69
C SER A 21 -13.86 -13.39 2.23
N ALA A 22 -13.57 -12.33 1.47
CA ALA A 22 -12.21 -11.96 1.12
C ALA A 22 -11.40 -11.50 2.35
N PHE A 23 -12.07 -11.09 3.43
CA PHE A 23 -11.45 -10.64 4.68
C PHE A 23 -11.84 -11.56 5.86
N PRO A 24 -10.95 -11.78 6.84
CA PRO A 24 -9.60 -11.21 6.95
C PRO A 24 -8.64 -11.68 5.85
N MET A 25 -7.75 -10.79 5.42
CA MET A 25 -6.77 -11.07 4.37
C MET A 25 -5.35 -10.86 4.90
N GLU A 26 -4.48 -11.84 4.70
CA GLU A 26 -3.08 -11.72 5.08
C GLU A 26 -2.25 -11.05 3.97
N GLY A 27 -1.11 -10.51 4.38
CA GLY A 27 -0.14 -9.91 3.51
C GLY A 27 1.18 -9.72 4.23
N GLY A 28 2.17 -9.21 3.51
CA GLY A 28 3.49 -9.02 4.08
C GLY A 28 4.53 -8.56 3.08
N CYS A 29 5.76 -8.43 3.56
CA CYS A 29 6.90 -8.15 2.70
C CYS A 29 7.36 -9.41 1.96
N ALA A 30 8.18 -9.24 0.92
CA ALA A 30 8.65 -10.33 0.08
C ALA A 30 9.48 -11.41 0.82
N CYS A 31 10.15 -11.08 1.92
CA CYS A 31 10.93 -12.07 2.69
C CYS A 31 10.15 -12.72 3.83
N GLY A 32 8.88 -12.35 4.04
CA GLY A 32 8.06 -12.92 5.10
C GLY A 32 8.37 -12.42 6.53
N ALA A 33 9.35 -11.52 6.71
CA ALA A 33 9.70 -10.99 8.02
C ALA A 33 8.63 -10.06 8.61
N ILE A 34 7.96 -9.29 7.74
CA ILE A 34 6.76 -8.53 8.10
C ILE A 34 5.58 -9.31 7.56
N ARG A 35 4.67 -9.70 8.46
CA ARG A 35 3.37 -10.27 8.14
C ARG A 35 2.29 -9.50 8.89
N TYR A 36 1.14 -9.36 8.26
CA TYR A 36 0.00 -8.68 8.84
C TYR A 36 -1.30 -9.31 8.36
N ARG A 37 -2.37 -9.07 9.13
CA ARG A 37 -3.74 -9.38 8.77
C ARG A 37 -4.52 -8.08 8.64
N LEU A 38 -5.15 -7.89 7.48
CA LEU A 38 -6.15 -6.86 7.26
C LEU A 38 -7.51 -7.45 7.63
N GLU A 39 -8.07 -6.97 8.74
CA GLU A 39 -9.26 -7.57 9.37
C GLU A 39 -10.55 -7.30 8.59
N VAL A 40 -10.62 -6.15 7.90
CA VAL A 40 -11.82 -5.69 7.18
C VAL A 40 -11.44 -5.07 5.85
N ALA A 41 -12.42 -4.92 4.95
CA ALA A 41 -12.23 -4.30 3.65
C ALA A 41 -11.66 -2.87 3.74
N PRO A 42 -10.80 -2.45 2.79
CA PRO A 42 -10.29 -1.08 2.71
C PRO A 42 -11.39 -0.03 2.61
N LEU A 43 -11.12 1.17 3.12
CA LEU A 43 -11.97 2.34 2.97
C LEU A 43 -12.12 2.73 1.50
N ALA A 44 -11.01 2.72 0.76
CA ALA A 44 -10.95 2.88 -0.68
C ALA A 44 -9.60 2.36 -1.20
N VAL A 45 -9.54 2.00 -2.47
CA VAL A 45 -8.33 1.54 -3.16
C VAL A 45 -8.11 2.45 -4.36
N HIS A 46 -6.98 3.13 -4.41
CA HIS A 46 -6.64 3.97 -5.57
C HIS A 46 -5.33 3.55 -6.22
N CYS A 47 -5.26 3.80 -7.52
CA CYS A 47 -4.03 3.82 -8.29
C CYS A 47 -3.51 5.26 -8.32
N CYS A 48 -2.39 5.51 -7.64
CA CYS A 48 -1.76 6.83 -7.61
C CYS A 48 -0.68 6.93 -8.68
N HIS A 49 -0.88 7.84 -9.63
CA HIS A 49 0.01 8.08 -10.77
C HIS A 49 1.02 9.21 -10.54
N CYS A 50 1.09 9.80 -9.33
CA CYS A 50 2.02 10.89 -9.07
C CYS A 50 3.47 10.43 -9.25
N THR A 51 4.36 11.37 -9.58
CA THR A 51 5.76 11.05 -9.88
C THR A 51 6.50 10.46 -8.68
N SER A 52 6.11 10.84 -7.46
CA SER A 52 6.61 10.23 -6.21
C SER A 52 6.24 8.75 -6.14
N CYS A 53 4.97 8.37 -6.37
CA CYS A 53 4.55 6.96 -6.36
C CYS A 53 5.21 6.14 -7.47
N GLN A 54 5.46 6.73 -8.64
CA GLN A 54 6.22 6.08 -9.71
C GLN A 54 7.67 5.81 -9.29
N ARG A 55 8.35 6.78 -8.67
CA ARG A 55 9.73 6.62 -8.19
C ARG A 55 9.83 5.60 -7.08
N GLU A 56 8.87 5.59 -6.16
CA GLU A 56 8.86 4.67 -5.02
C GLU A 56 8.68 3.21 -5.41
N THR A 57 7.91 2.96 -6.47
CA THR A 57 7.57 1.59 -6.88
C THR A 57 8.34 1.13 -8.11
N GLY A 58 8.96 2.05 -8.84
CA GLY A 58 9.55 1.79 -10.15
C GLY A 58 8.52 1.48 -11.25
N THR A 59 7.22 1.60 -10.97
CA THR A 59 6.13 1.33 -11.93
C THR A 59 5.43 2.61 -12.39
N ALA A 60 4.44 2.51 -13.29
CA ALA A 60 3.63 3.65 -13.71
C ALA A 60 2.69 4.19 -12.62
N PHE A 61 2.37 3.40 -11.58
CA PHE A 61 1.56 3.85 -10.45
C PHE A 61 1.80 2.99 -9.21
N ALA A 62 1.33 3.47 -8.05
CA ALA A 62 1.21 2.66 -6.84
C ALA A 62 -0.26 2.35 -6.55
N ILE A 63 -0.58 1.07 -6.32
CA ILE A 63 -1.88 0.67 -5.79
C ILE A 63 -1.85 0.82 -4.28
N ASN A 64 -2.71 1.67 -3.74
CA ASN A 64 -2.80 1.91 -2.30
C ASN A 64 -4.20 1.56 -1.81
N SER A 65 -4.28 0.59 -0.89
CA SER A 65 -5.49 0.30 -0.11
C SER A 65 -5.47 1.16 1.15
N ILE A 66 -6.43 2.06 1.27
CA ILE A 66 -6.55 2.97 2.41
C ILE A 66 -7.26 2.21 3.53
N VAL A 67 -6.59 2.06 4.66
CA VAL A 67 -7.08 1.29 5.81
C VAL A 67 -6.87 2.05 7.10
N GLU A 68 -7.77 1.86 8.05
CA GLU A 68 -7.58 2.29 9.43
C GLU A 68 -6.52 1.41 10.08
N ALA A 69 -5.55 2.00 10.76
CA ALA A 69 -4.46 1.24 11.36
C ALA A 69 -4.94 0.23 12.42
N LYS A 70 -6.08 0.50 13.07
CA LYS A 70 -6.73 -0.41 14.03
C LYS A 70 -7.16 -1.75 13.43
N HIS A 71 -7.31 -1.83 12.10
CA HIS A 71 -7.70 -3.03 11.38
C HIS A 71 -6.53 -3.76 10.72
N LEU A 72 -5.29 -3.36 11.05
CA LEU A 72 -4.08 -4.01 10.58
C LEU A 72 -3.35 -4.66 11.76
N THR A 73 -3.54 -5.97 11.93
CA THR A 73 -2.95 -6.76 13.02
C THR A 73 -1.59 -7.32 12.58
N ALA A 74 -0.55 -7.12 13.39
CA ALA A 74 0.76 -7.72 13.14
C ALA A 74 0.72 -9.23 13.40
N LEU A 75 1.33 -10.01 12.50
CA LEU A 75 1.46 -11.46 12.61
C LEU A 75 2.93 -11.85 12.82
N PRO A 76 3.21 -13.05 13.36
CA PRO A 76 4.55 -13.62 13.34
C PRO A 76 5.08 -13.75 11.90
N PRO A 77 6.42 -13.69 11.70
CA PRO A 77 7.04 -13.96 10.42
C PRO A 77 6.64 -15.31 9.86
N ALA A 78 6.32 -15.33 8.57
CA ALA A 78 5.94 -16.52 7.82
C ALA A 78 6.29 -16.31 6.34
N PRO A 79 6.60 -17.36 5.57
CA PRO A 79 6.81 -17.25 4.13
C PRO A 79 5.66 -16.49 3.45
N ALA A 80 5.99 -15.65 2.45
CA ALA A 80 4.96 -14.96 1.70
C ALA A 80 4.23 -15.97 0.80
N THR A 81 2.93 -16.11 1.00
CA THR A 81 2.04 -16.92 0.16
C THR A 81 1.40 -16.00 -0.86
N VAL A 82 2.15 -15.60 -1.88
CA VAL A 82 1.64 -14.75 -2.97
C VAL A 82 1.44 -15.66 -4.18
N PRO A 83 0.22 -16.13 -4.47
CA PRO A 83 -0.05 -16.86 -5.69
C PRO A 83 0.27 -15.99 -6.90
N ALA A 84 1.08 -16.48 -7.85
CA ALA A 84 1.18 -15.83 -9.16
C ALA A 84 -0.17 -15.84 -9.90
N HIS A 85 -1.04 -16.82 -9.61
CA HIS A 85 -2.34 -16.98 -10.25
C HIS A 85 -3.46 -17.41 -9.27
N PRO A 86 -4.73 -17.04 -9.54
CA PRO A 86 -5.87 -17.53 -8.78
C PRO A 86 -6.02 -19.05 -8.94
N GLY A 87 -5.56 -19.83 -7.94
CA GLY A 87 -5.72 -21.29 -7.91
C GLY A 87 -4.46 -22.05 -7.48
N GLU A 88 -3.27 -21.47 -7.62
CA GLU A 88 -2.00 -22.11 -7.25
C GLU A 88 -1.12 -21.12 -6.47
N PRO A 89 -1.01 -21.27 -5.12
CA PRO A 89 -0.17 -20.40 -4.32
C PRO A 89 1.32 -20.70 -4.55
N ASP A 90 2.04 -19.76 -5.15
CA ASP A 90 3.49 -19.73 -5.03
C ASP A 90 3.86 -19.37 -3.59
N ILE A 91 4.56 -20.30 -2.94
CA ILE A 91 5.24 -20.01 -1.69
C ILE A 91 6.59 -19.40 -2.07
N PHE A 92 6.72 -18.09 -1.90
CA PHE A 92 8.02 -17.43 -2.01
C PHE A 92 8.85 -17.83 -0.78
N LEU A 93 9.67 -18.86 -0.97
CA LEU A 93 10.67 -19.23 0.02
C LEU A 93 11.62 -18.05 0.24
N PRO A 94 12.04 -17.79 1.49
CA PRO A 94 13.07 -16.80 1.73
C PRO A 94 14.29 -17.10 0.86
N ALA A 95 14.86 -16.06 0.25
CA ALA A 95 16.05 -16.22 -0.57
C ALA A 95 17.12 -16.97 0.22
N GLY A 96 17.52 -18.14 -0.30
CA GLY A 96 18.63 -18.90 0.25
C GLY A 96 19.94 -18.11 0.17
N PRO A 97 21.01 -18.58 0.83
CA PRO A 97 22.32 -17.97 0.68
C PRO A 97 22.70 -17.93 -0.82
N PRO A 98 23.38 -16.86 -1.26
CA PRO A 98 23.81 -16.78 -2.65
C PRO A 98 24.75 -17.95 -3.00
N PRO A 99 24.82 -18.35 -4.29
CA PRO A 99 25.74 -19.39 -4.71
C PRO A 99 27.19 -19.06 -4.33
N PRO A 100 28.04 -20.08 -4.07
CA PRO A 100 29.43 -19.86 -3.69
C PRO A 100 30.13 -18.94 -4.71
N GLY A 101 30.73 -17.84 -4.24
CA GLY A 101 31.42 -16.85 -5.09
C GLY A 101 30.71 -15.49 -5.23
N ALA A 102 29.43 -15.39 -4.90
CA ALA A 102 28.71 -14.11 -4.85
C ALA A 102 28.88 -13.47 -3.44
N ALA A 103 30.01 -12.81 -3.22
CA ALA A 103 30.32 -12.18 -1.94
C ALA A 103 29.33 -11.05 -1.59
N ARG A 104 28.49 -11.27 -0.57
CA ARG A 104 27.97 -10.20 0.29
C ARG A 104 28.27 -10.56 1.74
N LYS A 105 28.66 -9.56 2.53
CA LYS A 105 29.05 -9.68 3.95
C LYS A 105 28.05 -10.55 4.72
N PRO A 106 28.51 -11.38 5.68
CA PRO A 106 27.64 -12.28 6.42
C PRO A 106 26.56 -11.48 7.16
N ARG A 107 25.30 -11.79 6.89
CA ARG A 107 24.24 -11.58 7.88
C ARG A 107 24.43 -12.65 8.94
N SER A 108 24.34 -12.26 10.21
CA SER A 108 24.41 -13.15 11.36
C SER A 108 23.55 -14.40 11.14
N PRO A 109 23.96 -15.58 11.63
CA PRO A 109 23.26 -16.83 11.35
C PRO A 109 21.87 -16.79 11.98
N GLU A 110 20.82 -16.86 11.16
CA GLU A 110 19.45 -17.09 11.61
C GLU A 110 19.31 -18.59 11.98
N VAL A 111 18.96 -18.86 13.23
CA VAL A 111 18.72 -20.20 13.76
C VAL A 111 17.37 -20.72 13.25
N PRO A 112 17.29 -21.89 12.59
CA PRO A 112 16.01 -22.47 12.20
C PRO A 112 15.27 -22.99 13.44
N GLY A 113 14.11 -22.41 13.75
CA GLY A 113 13.19 -22.94 14.77
C GLY A 113 12.69 -21.94 15.82
N GLU A 114 13.20 -20.71 15.84
CA GLU A 114 12.63 -19.66 16.70
C GLU A 114 11.46 -19.00 15.94
N VAL A 115 10.24 -19.10 16.49
CA VAL A 115 9.09 -18.35 15.98
C VAL A 115 9.38 -16.88 16.27
N ALA A 116 10.07 -16.22 15.34
CA ALA A 116 10.60 -14.89 15.56
C ALA A 116 9.44 -13.92 15.89
N SER A 117 9.65 -13.01 16.83
CA SER A 117 8.68 -11.97 17.15
C SER A 117 8.33 -11.14 15.89
N PRO A 118 7.12 -10.54 15.81
CA PRO A 118 6.75 -9.67 14.70
C PRO A 118 7.81 -8.59 14.47
N VAL A 119 8.34 -8.52 13.24
CA VAL A 119 9.35 -7.50 12.88
C VAL A 119 8.62 -6.20 12.56
N ALA A 120 8.92 -5.14 13.32
CA ALA A 120 8.41 -3.81 13.01
C ALA A 120 9.10 -3.24 11.74
N PRO A 121 8.37 -2.52 10.87
CA PRO A 121 8.97 -1.82 9.75
C PRO A 121 9.84 -0.65 10.22
N SER A 122 10.87 -0.36 9.43
CA SER A 122 11.61 0.90 9.54
C SER A 122 10.83 2.00 8.81
N LEU A 123 10.69 3.15 9.46
CA LEU A 123 9.94 4.30 8.95
C LEU A 123 10.88 5.31 8.30
N PHE A 124 10.55 5.74 7.08
CA PHE A 124 11.37 6.67 6.29
C PHE A 124 10.55 7.86 5.86
N LEU A 125 10.90 9.05 6.35
CA LEU A 125 10.33 10.30 5.83
C LEU A 125 10.84 10.52 4.41
N THR A 126 9.92 10.63 3.47
CA THR A 126 10.20 10.72 2.04
C THR A 126 9.43 11.90 1.46
N PRO A 127 10.03 12.72 0.58
CA PRO A 127 9.30 13.78 -0.10
C PRO A 127 8.09 13.25 -0.88
N SER A 128 7.03 14.05 -0.96
CA SER A 128 5.83 13.76 -1.74
C SER A 128 5.48 14.96 -2.62
N GLU A 129 4.72 14.72 -3.68
CA GLU A 129 4.33 15.77 -4.63
C GLU A 129 3.39 16.83 -4.01
N SER A 130 2.74 16.50 -2.88
CA SER A 130 1.92 17.46 -2.12
C SER A 130 2.73 18.41 -1.25
N GLY A 131 4.07 18.27 -1.18
CA GLY A 131 4.93 19.05 -0.29
C GLY A 131 4.97 18.55 1.16
N GLU A 132 3.88 17.97 1.65
CA GLU A 132 3.73 17.44 3.02
C GLU A 132 4.58 16.20 3.34
N GLY A 133 5.26 15.62 2.35
CA GLY A 133 5.99 14.37 2.52
C GLY A 133 5.08 13.14 2.71
N GLN A 134 5.72 12.00 2.98
CA GLN A 134 5.09 10.75 3.38
C GLN A 134 6.08 9.95 4.24
N THR A 135 5.58 9.27 5.26
CA THR A 135 6.38 8.31 6.03
C THR A 135 6.15 6.92 5.45
N ILE A 136 7.18 6.32 4.87
CA ILE A 136 7.08 5.00 4.23
C ILE A 136 7.59 3.94 5.19
N ALA A 137 6.74 2.96 5.51
CA ALA A 137 7.08 1.80 6.31
C ALA A 137 7.69 0.71 5.41
N ARG A 138 8.98 0.39 5.60
CA ARG A 138 9.69 -0.63 4.82
C ARG A 138 10.19 -1.76 5.70
N CYS A 139 10.21 -2.96 5.14
CA CYS A 139 10.84 -4.10 5.80
C CYS A 139 12.35 -3.86 6.00
N PRO A 140 12.90 -3.98 7.22
CA PRO A 140 14.34 -3.80 7.45
C PRO A 140 15.20 -4.89 6.79
N ARG A 141 14.62 -6.03 6.39
CA ARG A 141 15.35 -7.16 5.80
C ARG A 141 15.40 -7.13 4.26
N CYS A 142 14.27 -6.83 3.61
CA CYS A 142 14.13 -6.84 2.15
C CYS A 142 13.76 -5.47 1.54
N ALA A 143 13.61 -4.42 2.34
CA ALA A 143 13.28 -3.06 1.93
C ALA A 143 11.92 -2.87 1.23
N VAL A 144 11.10 -3.90 1.07
CA VAL A 144 9.73 -3.77 0.53
C VAL A 144 8.93 -2.79 1.37
N ALA A 145 8.36 -1.79 0.72
CA ALA A 145 7.40 -0.87 1.33
C ALA A 145 6.07 -1.60 1.52
N VAL A 146 5.60 -1.67 2.77
CA VAL A 146 4.34 -2.33 3.13
C VAL A 146 3.18 -1.34 3.22
N TRP A 147 3.44 -0.11 3.67
CA TRP A 147 2.48 0.99 3.61
C TRP A 147 3.17 2.36 3.63
N SER A 148 2.39 3.40 3.34
CA SER A 148 2.73 4.80 3.60
C SER A 148 1.76 5.43 4.60
N GLU A 149 2.25 6.38 5.38
CA GLU A 149 1.47 7.28 6.24
C GLU A 149 1.67 8.71 5.69
N TYR A 150 0.57 9.37 5.34
CA TYR A 150 0.57 10.76 4.81
C TYR A 150 0.09 11.73 5.89
N GLY A 151 -0.45 12.89 5.53
CA GLY A 151 -1.08 13.83 6.46
C GLY A 151 -2.29 13.29 7.25
N GLY A 152 -2.62 12.00 7.13
CA GLY A 152 -3.52 11.27 8.05
C GLY A 152 -2.81 10.65 9.26
N GLY A 153 -1.48 10.67 9.26
CA GLY A 153 -0.65 10.10 10.30
C GLY A 153 -0.78 8.59 10.44
N PRO A 154 -0.36 8.04 11.58
CA PRO A 154 -0.36 6.60 11.83
C PRO A 154 -1.77 6.02 11.99
N ALA A 155 -2.82 6.86 12.07
CA ALA A 155 -4.21 6.42 12.22
C ALA A 155 -4.78 5.81 10.92
N VAL A 156 -4.26 6.25 9.76
CA VAL A 156 -4.66 5.75 8.44
C VAL A 156 -3.42 5.35 7.64
N ARG A 157 -3.39 4.10 7.20
CA ARG A 157 -2.29 3.54 6.41
C ARG A 157 -2.73 3.35 4.97
N PHE A 158 -1.82 3.64 4.05
CA PHE A 158 -1.96 3.41 2.63
C PHE A 158 -1.18 2.14 2.30
N LEU A 159 -1.82 1.00 2.55
CA LEU A 159 -1.24 -0.31 2.36
C LEU A 159 -0.92 -0.53 0.87
N ARG A 160 0.28 -1.03 0.56
CA ARG A 160 0.66 -1.32 -0.82
C ARG A 160 -0.12 -2.55 -1.28
N GLY A 161 -1.01 -2.39 -2.26
CA GLY A 161 -1.95 -3.43 -2.68
C GLY A 161 -1.27 -4.74 -3.08
N GLY A 162 -0.10 -4.67 -3.74
CA GLY A 162 0.69 -5.83 -4.13
C GLY A 162 1.37 -6.59 -2.98
N THR A 163 1.28 -6.10 -1.73
CA THR A 163 1.77 -6.81 -0.55
C THR A 163 0.71 -7.68 0.12
N LEU A 164 -0.53 -7.64 -0.38
CA LEU A 164 -1.59 -8.57 0.02
C LEU A 164 -1.37 -9.92 -0.67
N ASP A 165 -1.55 -11.01 0.08
CA ASP A 165 -1.37 -12.36 -0.46
C ASP A 165 -2.38 -12.68 -1.57
N ARG A 166 -3.59 -12.12 -1.48
CA ARG A 166 -4.66 -12.28 -2.49
C ARG A 166 -5.00 -10.96 -3.17
N ALA A 167 -3.97 -10.22 -3.59
CA ALA A 167 -4.11 -8.86 -4.14
C ALA A 167 -5.12 -8.74 -5.30
N TRP A 168 -5.30 -9.78 -6.14
CA TRP A 168 -6.27 -9.77 -7.25
C TRP A 168 -7.74 -9.71 -6.79
N LEU A 169 -8.02 -10.01 -5.52
CA LEU A 169 -9.35 -9.84 -4.94
C LEU A 169 -9.65 -8.38 -4.56
N VAL A 170 -8.65 -7.49 -4.59
CA VAL A 170 -8.76 -6.09 -4.16
C VAL A 170 -8.55 -5.18 -5.37
N ALA A 171 -9.60 -5.02 -6.17
CA ALA A 171 -9.60 -4.15 -7.34
C ALA A 171 -9.53 -2.65 -6.94
N PRO A 172 -8.91 -1.79 -7.77
CA PRO A 172 -8.96 -0.34 -7.57
C PRO A 172 -10.38 0.24 -7.74
N ASP A 173 -10.75 1.20 -6.89
CA ASP A 173 -11.96 2.01 -7.03
C ASP A 173 -11.76 3.16 -8.03
N LEU A 174 -10.55 3.74 -8.10
CA LEU A 174 -10.26 4.94 -8.89
C LEU A 174 -8.76 5.17 -9.20
N HIS A 175 -8.49 6.13 -10.07
CA HIS A 175 -7.16 6.66 -10.37
C HIS A 175 -7.03 8.13 -9.96
N ILE A 176 -5.89 8.48 -9.35
CA ILE A 176 -5.59 9.85 -8.91
C ILE A 176 -4.24 10.32 -9.46
N TYR A 177 -4.05 11.64 -9.52
CA TYR A 177 -2.87 12.27 -10.10
C TYR A 177 -2.61 11.87 -11.57
N THR A 178 -3.68 11.68 -12.35
CA THR A 178 -3.57 11.21 -13.75
C THR A 178 -2.89 12.20 -14.67
N ARG A 179 -2.71 13.46 -14.27
CA ARG A 179 -1.87 14.45 -14.98
C ARG A 179 -0.43 13.98 -15.17
N SER A 180 0.08 13.13 -14.27
CA SER A 180 1.44 12.58 -14.29
C SER A 180 1.49 11.15 -14.85
N MET A 181 0.36 10.62 -15.29
CA MET A 181 0.26 9.29 -15.87
C MET A 181 1.18 9.19 -17.08
N ARG A 182 1.97 8.11 -17.16
CA ARG A 182 2.84 7.87 -18.33
C ARG A 182 1.99 7.49 -19.54
N CYS A 183 1.57 8.51 -20.30
CA CYS A 183 0.74 8.39 -21.49
C CYS A 183 1.40 7.43 -22.50
N GLY A 184 0.70 6.37 -22.91
CA GLY A 184 1.09 5.54 -24.05
C GLY A 184 1.47 4.09 -23.76
N VAL A 185 1.83 3.74 -22.52
CA VAL A 185 2.15 2.34 -22.17
C VAL A 185 1.07 1.69 -21.29
N LEU A 186 0.41 2.46 -20.41
CA LEU A 186 -0.47 1.92 -19.37
C LEU A 186 -1.68 2.82 -19.08
N ALA A 187 -2.36 3.31 -20.11
CA ALA A 187 -3.65 3.98 -19.89
C ALA A 187 -4.65 2.98 -19.28
N PRO A 188 -5.26 3.26 -18.11
CA PRO A 188 -6.23 2.35 -17.52
C PRO A 188 -7.46 2.22 -18.43
N VAL A 189 -7.81 0.98 -18.77
CA VAL A 189 -9.02 0.63 -19.54
C VAL A 189 -10.08 -0.04 -18.65
N ASP A 190 -10.00 0.16 -17.34
CA ASP A 190 -10.84 -0.49 -16.34
C ASP A 190 -12.17 0.23 -16.06
N GLY A 191 -12.43 1.34 -16.76
CA GLY A 191 -13.66 2.13 -16.60
C GLY A 191 -13.76 2.89 -15.27
N ARG A 192 -12.70 2.92 -14.46
CA ARG A 192 -12.72 3.57 -13.15
C ARG A 192 -12.61 5.10 -13.26
N PRO A 193 -13.20 5.86 -12.31
CA PRO A 193 -13.03 7.31 -12.25
C PRO A 193 -11.55 7.73 -12.24
N ARG A 194 -11.26 8.83 -12.91
CA ARG A 194 -9.91 9.39 -13.08
C ARG A 194 -9.89 10.84 -12.64
N PHE A 195 -8.94 11.18 -11.78
CA PHE A 195 -8.75 12.54 -11.28
C PHE A 195 -7.32 13.00 -11.55
N GLU A 196 -7.17 14.20 -12.09
CA GLU A 196 -5.86 14.81 -12.34
C GLU A 196 -5.10 15.15 -11.04
N GLU A 197 -5.83 15.23 -9.92
CA GLU A 197 -5.33 15.55 -8.58
C GLU A 197 -5.90 14.59 -7.53
N TYR A 198 -5.79 14.94 -6.25
CA TYR A 198 -6.51 14.24 -5.19
C TYR A 198 -8.00 14.61 -5.21
N TYR A 199 -8.86 13.64 -4.93
CA TYR A 199 -10.32 13.76 -4.99
C TYR A 199 -10.92 14.12 -3.63
N ASP A 200 -12.16 14.62 -3.64
CA ASP A 200 -12.95 14.77 -2.43
C ASP A 200 -13.52 13.40 -2.01
N ARG A 201 -13.12 12.91 -0.84
CA ARG A 201 -13.59 11.62 -0.32
C ARG A 201 -15.11 11.57 -0.17
N ARG A 202 -15.74 12.69 0.16
CA ARG A 202 -17.20 12.78 0.40
C ARG A 202 -18.03 12.48 -0.85
N THR A 203 -17.44 12.62 -2.04
CA THR A 203 -18.13 12.42 -3.32
C THR A 203 -17.85 11.05 -3.93
N VAL A 204 -16.77 10.38 -3.51
CA VAL A 204 -16.29 9.13 -4.11
C VAL A 204 -16.42 7.93 -3.19
N TRP A 205 -16.18 8.10 -1.88
CA TRP A 205 -16.15 6.97 -0.95
C TRP A 205 -17.56 6.46 -0.69
N ARG A 206 -17.64 5.15 -0.47
CA ARG A 206 -18.87 4.49 -0.08
C ARG A 206 -19.35 5.02 1.28
N PRO A 207 -20.68 5.02 1.53
CA PRO A 207 -21.24 5.53 2.79
C PRO A 207 -20.67 4.83 4.04
N ASP A 208 -20.47 3.52 3.99
CA ASP A 208 -19.89 2.73 5.08
C ASP A 208 -18.42 3.11 5.35
N SER A 209 -17.62 3.28 4.28
CA SER A 209 -16.25 3.79 4.38
C SER A 209 -16.20 5.19 4.98
N MET A 210 -17.12 6.08 4.59
CA MET A 210 -17.19 7.43 5.17
C MET A 210 -17.55 7.41 6.66
N ALA A 211 -18.49 6.56 7.08
CA ALA A 211 -18.84 6.40 8.49
C ALA A 211 -17.63 5.91 9.31
N ARG A 212 -16.92 4.89 8.82
CA ARG A 212 -15.68 4.39 9.44
C ARG A 212 -14.57 5.44 9.49
N TYR A 213 -14.40 6.22 8.42
CA TYR A 213 -13.43 7.30 8.35
C TYR A 213 -13.71 8.39 9.39
N GLN A 214 -14.99 8.71 9.61
CA GLN A 214 -15.42 9.71 10.59
C GLN A 214 -14.99 9.32 12.02
N GLU A 215 -14.97 8.03 12.35
CA GLU A 215 -14.48 7.55 13.67
C GLU A 215 -12.99 7.84 13.89
N VAL A 216 -12.19 7.84 12.82
CA VAL A 216 -10.73 8.04 12.89
C VAL A 216 -10.35 9.51 12.73
N LEU A 217 -11.28 10.35 12.25
CA LEU A 217 -11.05 11.77 11.99
C LEU A 217 -10.44 12.55 13.18
N PRO A 218 -10.87 12.36 14.45
CA PRO A 218 -10.25 13.06 15.57
C PRO A 218 -8.75 12.79 15.72
N GLN A 219 -8.31 11.55 15.45
CA GLN A 219 -6.90 11.16 15.52
C GLN A 219 -6.09 11.82 14.38
N ILE A 220 -6.69 11.89 13.19
CA ILE A 220 -6.10 12.55 12.02
C ILE A 220 -5.90 14.05 12.29
N MET A 221 -6.91 14.72 12.83
CA MET A 221 -6.84 16.17 13.11
C MET A 221 -5.76 16.48 14.14
N LYS A 222 -5.71 15.71 15.23
CA LYS A 222 -4.65 15.83 16.23
C LYS A 222 -3.24 15.70 15.61
N TYR A 223 -3.05 14.70 14.75
CA TYR A 223 -1.76 14.51 14.08
C TYR A 223 -1.39 15.67 13.14
N ARG A 224 -2.37 16.25 12.43
CA ARG A 224 -2.13 17.41 11.55
C ARG A 224 -1.70 18.65 12.33
N GLU A 225 -2.36 18.92 13.45
CA GLU A 225 -1.97 20.02 14.36
C GLU A 225 -0.53 19.83 14.85
N GLU A 226 -0.15 18.59 15.19
CA GLU A 226 1.23 18.26 15.59
C GLU A 226 2.24 18.46 14.43
N LEU A 227 1.87 18.11 13.19
CA LEU A 227 2.71 18.36 12.01
C LEU A 227 2.91 19.85 11.73
N GLU A 228 1.84 20.64 11.77
CA GLU A 228 1.88 22.09 11.56
C GLU A 228 2.78 22.76 12.60
N LYS A 229 2.68 22.33 13.87
CA LYS A 229 3.56 22.83 14.93
C LYS A 229 5.04 22.53 14.64
N ARG A 230 5.37 21.30 14.23
CA ARG A 230 6.75 20.89 13.90
C ARG A 230 7.28 21.64 12.68
N ARG A 231 6.43 21.94 11.70
CA ARG A 231 6.79 22.73 10.52
C ARG A 231 7.14 24.16 10.92
N GLY A 232 6.29 24.81 11.72
CA GLY A 232 6.57 26.16 12.22
C GLY A 232 7.81 26.25 13.11
N GLU A 233 8.14 25.19 13.85
CA GLU A 233 9.41 25.10 14.59
C GLU A 233 10.62 25.02 13.65
N ARG A 234 10.53 24.26 12.56
CA ARG A 234 11.61 24.12 11.58
C ARG A 234 11.85 25.41 10.79
N GLU A 235 10.78 26.07 10.33
CA GLU A 235 10.88 27.35 9.61
C GLU A 235 11.52 28.44 10.49
N ARG A 236 11.19 28.48 11.80
CA ARG A 236 11.84 29.40 12.75
C ARG A 236 13.34 29.15 12.93
N VAL A 237 13.79 27.90 12.92
CA VAL A 237 15.22 27.55 13.02
C VAL A 237 15.95 27.96 11.73
N GLU A 238 15.32 27.78 10.57
CA GLU A 238 15.89 28.18 9.26
C GLU A 238 15.97 29.71 9.10
N ASP A 239 15.10 30.49 9.76
CA ASP A 239 15.15 31.96 9.77
C ASP A 239 16.18 32.56 10.76
N GLU A 240 16.73 31.74 11.67
CA GLU A 240 17.71 32.14 12.69
C GLU A 240 19.18 31.85 12.29
N GLU A 241 19.42 31.16 11.16
CA GLU A 241 20.75 30.87 10.55
C GLU A 241 21.11 31.81 9.40
#